data_AF-A0A9D7XBA4-F1
#
_entry.id   AF-A0A9D7XBA4-F1
#
_cell.length_a   1.000
_cell.length_b   1.000
_cell.length_c   1.000
_cell.angle_alpha   90.00
_cell.angle_beta   90.00
_cell.angle_gamma   90.00
#
_symmetry.space_group_name_H-M   'P 1'
#
loop_
_entity.id
_entity.type
_entity.pdbx_description
1 polymer ?
#
loop_
_entity_poly.entity_id
_entity_poly.type
_entity_poly.pdbx_seq_one_letter_code
_entity_poly.pdbx_strand_id
1 'polypeptide(L)'
;MTRNDRTIDELRRRIPSFVCIVGCHDCCGPVTASSEEMARLPVKSEAEHDRALAELSCPHLGAHGCEVYAERPLICRLFGTTPSLPCPNGARPVYMIDPRTERQIHEFLARTRQVLV
;
A
#
# COMPACT_ATOMS: atom_id res chain seq x y z
N MET A 1 -3.49 -15.92 13.90
CA MET A 1 -2.37 -15.17 13.31
C MET A 1 -1.48 -16.13 12.54
N THR A 2 -1.53 -16.06 11.21
CA THR A 2 -0.79 -16.94 10.30
C THR A 2 0.71 -16.60 10.29
N ARG A 3 1.51 -17.38 9.55
CA ARG A 3 2.92 -17.02 9.29
C ARG A 3 3.02 -15.77 8.40
N ASN A 4 2.11 -15.64 7.43
CA ASN A 4 2.05 -14.47 6.56
C ASN A 4 1.69 -13.23 7.37
N ASP A 5 0.79 -13.35 8.36
CA ASP A 5 0.40 -12.22 9.18
C ASP A 5 1.58 -11.57 9.91
N ARG A 6 2.39 -12.41 10.55
CA ARG A 6 3.61 -12.00 11.23
C ARG A 6 4.60 -11.35 10.27
N THR A 7 4.75 -11.94 9.08
CA THR A 7 5.65 -11.41 8.04
C THR A 7 5.21 -10.01 7.59
N ILE A 8 3.92 -9.80 7.36
CA ILE A 8 3.35 -8.49 6.98
C ILE A 8 3.67 -7.45 8.06
N ASP A 9 3.40 -7.76 9.33
CA ASP A 9 3.60 -6.83 10.43
C ASP A 9 5.09 -6.49 10.63
N GLU A 10 5.97 -7.48 10.50
CA GLU A 10 7.43 -7.30 10.56
C GLU A 10 7.95 -6.42 9.43
N LEU A 11 7.52 -6.66 8.19
CA LEU A 11 7.91 -5.85 7.04
C LEU A 11 7.38 -4.41 7.19
N ARG A 12 6.11 -4.23 7.58
CA ARG A 12 5.52 -2.90 7.82
C ARG A 12 6.31 -2.08 8.83
N ARG A 13 6.77 -2.70 9.93
CA ARG A 13 7.58 -2.02 10.96
C ARG A 13 8.95 -1.55 10.46
N ARG A 14 9.47 -2.17 9.40
CA ARG A 14 10.79 -1.82 8.80
C ARG A 14 10.69 -0.76 7.70
N ILE A 15 9.48 -0.43 7.25
CA ILE A 15 9.28 0.66 6.29
C ILE A 15 9.30 1.99 7.06
N PRO A 16 10.17 2.95 6.70
CA PRO A 16 10.16 4.27 7.32
C PRO A 16 8.83 4.99 7.04
N SER A 17 8.35 5.77 8.00
CA SER A 17 7.12 6.54 7.85
C SER A 17 7.39 8.02 7.52
N PHE A 18 6.43 8.63 6.83
CA PHE A 18 6.35 10.07 6.63
C PHE A 18 4.87 10.47 6.56
N VAL A 19 4.59 11.78 6.58
CA VAL A 19 3.23 12.31 6.49
C VAL A 19 3.01 12.86 5.08
N CYS A 20 1.95 12.39 4.41
CA CYS A 20 1.54 12.93 3.11
C CYS A 20 1.03 14.36 3.25
N ILE A 21 1.04 15.11 2.14
CA ILE A 21 0.35 16.40 2.06
C ILE A 21 -1.14 16.17 2.33
N VAL A 22 -1.77 17.05 3.12
CA VAL A 22 -3.20 16.95 3.45
C VAL A 22 -4.03 17.00 2.17
N GLY A 23 -4.90 16.00 1.98
CA GLY A 23 -5.75 15.87 0.78
C GLY A 23 -5.06 15.28 -0.45
N CYS A 24 -3.75 15.01 -0.41
CA CYS A 24 -3.04 14.41 -1.54
C CYS A 24 -3.37 12.92 -1.70
N HIS A 25 -3.71 12.52 -2.92
CA HIS A 25 -3.98 11.14 -3.30
C HIS A 25 -3.33 10.76 -4.64
N ASP A 26 -2.31 11.50 -5.09
CA ASP A 26 -1.68 11.32 -6.41
C ASP A 26 -0.92 9.98 -6.55
N CYS A 27 -0.57 9.34 -5.44
CA CYS A 27 -0.03 7.98 -5.43
C CYS A 27 -1.10 6.89 -5.20
N CYS A 28 -2.34 7.28 -4.92
CA CYS A 28 -3.44 6.34 -4.70
C CYS A 28 -4.08 6.02 -6.05
N GLY A 29 -3.96 4.77 -6.47
CA GLY A 29 -4.54 4.27 -7.71
C GLY A 29 -4.58 2.74 -7.71
N PRO A 30 -4.90 2.13 -8.86
CA PRO A 30 -4.98 0.68 -8.99
C PRO A 30 -3.60 0.06 -8.73
N VAL A 31 -3.54 -0.80 -7.72
CA VAL A 31 -2.34 -1.55 -7.35
C VAL A 31 -2.69 -2.99 -7.09
N THR A 32 -1.73 -3.90 -7.19
CA THR A 32 -1.90 -5.27 -6.72
C THR A 32 -1.38 -5.41 -5.30
N ALA A 33 -2.17 -6.06 -4.45
CA ALA A 33 -1.78 -6.42 -3.09
C ALA A 33 -1.99 -7.90 -2.84
N SER A 34 -1.30 -8.43 -1.83
CA SER A 34 -1.52 -9.81 -1.37
C SER A 34 -2.96 -10.02 -0.92
N SER A 35 -3.56 -11.16 -1.28
CA SER A 35 -4.88 -11.55 -0.75
C SER A 35 -4.90 -11.61 0.78
N GLU A 36 -3.75 -11.89 1.41
CA GLU A 36 -3.59 -11.91 2.86
C GLU A 36 -3.67 -10.51 3.47
N GLU A 37 -3.19 -9.48 2.76
CA GLU A 37 -3.32 -8.09 3.18
C GLU A 37 -4.74 -7.58 2.93
N MET A 38 -5.33 -7.94 1.79
CA MET A 38 -6.71 -7.58 1.45
C MET A 38 -7.73 -8.19 2.42
N ALA A 39 -7.46 -9.39 2.95
CA ALA A 39 -8.29 -10.01 3.97
C ALA A 39 -8.37 -9.22 5.29
N ARG A 40 -7.47 -8.24 5.51
CA ARG A 40 -7.48 -7.35 6.68
C ARG A 40 -8.29 -6.08 6.47
N LEU A 41 -8.69 -5.78 5.23
CA LEU A 41 -9.39 -4.57 4.88
C LEU A 41 -10.91 -4.79 4.87
N PRO A 42 -11.72 -3.74 5.06
CA PRO A 42 -13.16 -3.83 4.83
C PRO A 42 -13.46 -4.30 3.40
N VAL A 43 -14.38 -5.24 3.24
CA VAL A 43 -14.77 -5.72 1.91
C VAL A 43 -15.49 -4.60 1.15
N LYS A 44 -15.07 -4.35 -0.09
CA LYS A 44 -15.72 -3.43 -1.03
C LYS A 44 -16.54 -4.25 -2.04
N SER A 45 -17.68 -3.71 -2.47
CA SER A 45 -18.53 -4.34 -3.47
C SER A 45 -17.88 -4.29 -4.86
N GLU A 46 -18.30 -5.16 -5.77
CA GLU A 46 -17.85 -5.14 -7.17
C GLU A 46 -18.11 -3.78 -7.82
N ALA A 47 -19.28 -3.17 -7.57
CA ALA A 47 -19.60 -1.84 -8.08
C ALA A 47 -18.66 -0.74 -7.57
N GLU A 48 -18.19 -0.84 -6.31
CA GLU A 48 -17.18 0.09 -5.78
C GLU A 48 -15.82 -0.11 -6.45
N HIS A 49 -15.40 -1.35 -6.66
CA HIS A 49 -14.16 -1.68 -7.38
C HIS A 49 -14.22 -1.20 -8.84
N ASP A 50 -15.31 -1.48 -9.55
CA ASP A 50 -15.48 -1.09 -10.95
C ASP A 50 -15.45 0.43 -11.13
N ARG A 51 -16.12 1.18 -10.24
CA ARG A 51 -16.08 2.64 -10.24
C ARG A 51 -14.66 3.15 -9.99
N ALA A 52 -13.98 2.62 -8.97
CA ALA A 52 -12.62 3.04 -8.65
C ALA A 52 -11.66 2.76 -9.82
N LEU A 53 -11.77 1.60 -10.45
CA LEU A 53 -10.96 1.24 -11.60
C LEU A 53 -11.24 2.15 -12.81
N ALA A 54 -12.51 2.48 -13.08
CA ALA A 54 -12.87 3.41 -14.17
C ALA A 54 -12.29 4.83 -13.94
N GLU A 55 -12.17 5.25 -12.68
CA GLU A 55 -11.59 6.53 -12.27
C GLU A 55 -10.06 6.47 -12.06
N LEU A 56 -9.43 5.29 -12.25
CA LEU A 56 -8.02 5.02 -11.92
C LEU A 56 -7.67 5.38 -10.47
N SER A 57 -8.63 5.20 -9.56
CA SER A 57 -8.51 5.47 -8.14
C SER A 57 -8.50 4.17 -7.32
N CYS A 58 -8.36 4.29 -6.00
CA CYS A 58 -8.43 3.16 -5.07
C CYS A 58 -9.82 3.13 -4.41
N PRO A 59 -10.50 1.97 -4.27
CA PRO A 59 -11.84 1.90 -3.66
C PRO A 59 -11.86 2.22 -2.16
N HIS A 60 -10.70 2.26 -1.51
CA HIS A 60 -10.55 2.69 -0.12
C HIS A 60 -10.14 4.17 0.02
N LEU A 61 -10.12 4.93 -1.08
CA LEU A 61 -9.91 6.37 -1.06
C LEU A 61 -11.26 7.07 -0.76
N GLY A 62 -11.37 7.65 0.43
CA GLY A 62 -12.49 8.48 0.83
C GLY A 62 -12.23 9.97 0.61
N ALA A 63 -13.21 10.81 0.93
CA ALA A 63 -13.15 12.26 0.73
C ALA A 63 -12.00 12.97 1.49
N HIS A 64 -11.47 12.34 2.54
CA HIS A 64 -10.40 12.89 3.38
C HIS A 64 -9.09 12.07 3.30
N GLY A 65 -8.97 11.18 2.32
CA GLY A 65 -7.81 10.32 2.13
C GLY A 65 -8.12 8.84 2.33
N CYS A 66 -7.08 8.04 2.53
CA CYS A 66 -7.20 6.59 2.63
C CYS A 66 -7.92 6.16 3.92
N GLU A 67 -9.08 5.54 3.80
CA GLU A 67 -9.91 5.05 4.92
C GLU A 67 -9.22 3.90 5.68
N VAL A 68 -8.29 3.21 5.01
CA VAL A 68 -7.52 2.09 5.56
C VAL A 68 -6.05 2.46 5.83
N TYR A 69 -5.75 3.73 6.08
CA TYR A 69 -4.38 4.24 6.17
C TYR A 69 -3.46 3.41 7.09
N ALA A 70 -3.99 2.98 8.25
CA ALA A 70 -3.29 2.16 9.24
C ALA A 70 -3.01 0.73 8.76
N GLU A 71 -3.87 0.18 7.91
CA GLU A 71 -3.77 -1.19 7.38
C GLU A 71 -3.31 -1.24 5.92
N ARG A 72 -2.82 -0.11 5.37
CA ARG A 72 -2.34 -0.04 3.98
C ARG A 72 -1.42 -1.20 3.61
N PRO A 73 -1.64 -1.82 2.44
CA PRO A 73 -0.77 -2.85 1.90
C PRO A 73 0.70 -2.42 1.82
N LEU A 74 1.61 -3.39 1.82
CA LEU A 74 3.05 -3.17 1.71
C LEU A 74 3.39 -2.33 0.48
N ILE A 75 2.80 -2.61 -0.68
CA ILE A 75 3.03 -1.84 -1.92
C ILE A 75 2.66 -0.37 -1.76
N CYS A 76 1.52 -0.07 -1.11
CA CYS A 76 1.07 1.30 -0.88
C CYS A 76 2.02 2.08 0.05
N ARG A 77 2.77 1.38 0.91
CA ARG A 77 3.75 1.98 1.82
C ARG A 77 5.12 2.19 1.17
N LEU A 78 5.39 1.54 0.04
CA LEU A 78 6.63 1.75 -0.72
C LEU A 78 6.63 3.12 -1.43
N PHE A 79 5.45 3.62 -1.83
CA PHE A 79 5.34 4.96 -2.41
C PHE A 79 5.87 6.04 -1.45
N GLY A 80 6.87 6.78 -1.93
CA GLY A 80 7.57 7.82 -1.18
C GLY A 80 8.65 7.31 -0.22
N THR A 81 8.83 5.99 -0.05
CA THR A 81 9.82 5.41 0.87
C THR A 81 10.97 4.68 0.17
N THR A 82 10.86 4.42 -1.14
CA THR A 82 11.94 3.89 -1.98
C THR A 82 12.23 4.80 -3.17
N PRO A 83 13.49 4.86 -3.65
CA PRO A 83 13.83 5.53 -4.91
C PRO A 83 13.08 4.99 -6.14
N SER A 84 12.61 3.75 -6.13
CA SER A 84 11.90 3.13 -7.25
C SER A 84 10.45 3.60 -7.39
N LEU A 85 9.84 4.06 -6.29
CA LEU A 85 8.46 4.54 -6.21
C LEU A 85 8.44 5.89 -5.48
N PRO A 86 8.98 6.97 -6.08
CA PRO A 86 9.01 8.27 -5.44
C PRO A 86 7.59 8.85 -5.25
N CYS A 87 7.41 9.69 -4.24
CA CYS A 87 6.19 10.48 -4.12
C CYS A 87 6.15 11.53 -5.26
N PRO A 88 5.02 11.68 -5.99
CA PRO A 88 4.89 12.69 -7.04
C PRO A 88 5.13 14.12 -6.55
N ASN A 89 4.83 14.38 -5.27
CA ASN A 89 4.98 15.68 -4.63
C ASN A 89 6.28 15.82 -3.81
N GLY A 90 7.22 14.87 -3.95
CA GLY A 90 8.52 14.92 -3.28
C GLY A 90 8.52 14.63 -1.78
N ALA A 91 7.37 14.30 -1.18
CA ALA A 91 7.29 13.89 0.22
C ALA A 91 8.05 12.56 0.44
N ARG A 92 8.87 12.51 1.49
CA ARG A 92 9.73 11.37 1.80
C ARG A 92 10.14 11.34 3.27
N PRO A 93 10.48 10.17 3.83
CA PRO A 93 11.12 10.08 5.14
C PRO A 93 12.53 10.66 5.11
N VAL A 94 13.11 10.87 6.30
CA VAL A 94 14.52 11.31 6.46
C VAL A 94 15.48 10.28 5.84
N TYR A 95 15.17 8.99 5.99
CA TYR A 95 15.92 7.88 5.45
C TYR A 95 15.01 7.00 4.61
N MET A 96 15.47 6.62 3.41
CA MET A 96 14.77 5.66 2.57
C MET A 96 14.82 4.25 3.17
N ILE A 97 13.92 3.40 2.71
CA ILE A 97 13.89 1.99 3.10
C ILE A 97 15.22 1.30 2.81
N ASP A 98 15.63 0.36 3.67
CA ASP A 98 16.78 -0.51 3.40
C ASP A 98 16.47 -1.39 2.16
N PRO A 99 17.35 -1.43 1.13
CA PRO A 99 17.14 -2.20 -0.09
C PRO A 99 16.90 -3.70 0.13
N ARG A 100 17.40 -4.28 1.22
CA ARG A 100 17.11 -5.66 1.62
C ARG A 100 15.67 -5.80 2.08
N THR A 101 15.12 -4.82 2.81
CA THR A 101 13.71 -4.80 3.20
C THR A 101 12.80 -4.68 1.98
N GLU A 102 13.12 -3.78 1.04
CA GLU A 102 12.37 -3.64 -0.22
C GLU A 102 12.36 -4.96 -1.01
N ARG A 103 13.52 -5.61 -1.16
CA ARG A 103 13.60 -6.93 -1.81
C ARG A 103 12.74 -7.98 -1.10
N GLN A 104 12.77 -8.04 0.24
CA GLN A 104 11.94 -8.98 1.01
C GLN A 104 10.44 -8.71 0.84
N ILE A 105 10.03 -7.45 0.66
CA ILE A 105 8.65 -7.09 0.34
C ILE A 105 8.28 -7.62 -1.05
N HIS A 106 9.12 -7.41 -2.06
CA HIS A 106 8.86 -7.95 -3.41
C HIS A 106 8.81 -9.48 -3.43
N GLU A 107 9.71 -10.16 -2.70
CA GLU A 107 9.69 -11.62 -2.54
C GLU A 107 8.39 -12.10 -1.86
N PHE A 108 7.90 -11.37 -0.84
CA PHE A 108 6.63 -11.66 -0.18
C PHE A 108 5.43 -11.47 -1.11
N LEU A 109 5.40 -10.41 -1.90
CA LEU A 109 4.34 -10.16 -2.87
C LEU A 109 4.37 -11.21 -3.98
N ALA A 110 5.56 -11.56 -4.51
CA ALA A 110 5.70 -12.55 -5.57
C ALA A 110 5.23 -13.97 -5.17
N ARG A 111 5.34 -14.34 -3.88
CA ARG A 111 4.95 -15.67 -3.38
C ARG A 111 3.49 -15.75 -2.89
N THR A 112 2.75 -14.65 -2.88
CA THR A 112 1.35 -14.63 -2.42
C THR A 112 0.41 -14.35 -3.58
N ARG A 113 -0.84 -14.84 -3.49
CA ARG A 113 -1.87 -14.54 -4.50
C ARG A 113 -2.11 -13.03 -4.52
N GLN A 114 -1.95 -12.42 -5.69
CA GLN A 114 -2.20 -11.00 -5.87
C GLN A 114 -3.64 -10.72 -6.26
N VAL A 115 -4.19 -9.62 -5.73
CA VAL A 115 -5.54 -9.11 -6.01
C VAL A 115 -5.42 -7.65 -6.38
N LEU A 116 -6.16 -7.23 -7.39
CA LEU A 116 -6.28 -5.81 -7.74
C LEU A 116 -7.08 -5.11 -6.63
N VAL A 117 -6.51 -4.03 -6.10
CA VAL A 117 -7.16 -3.16 -5.12
C VAL A 117 -7.94 -2.09 -5.86
#